data_AF-A0A1G0ENV3-F1
#
_entry.id   AF-A0A1G0ENV3-F1
#
_cell.length_a   1.000
_cell.length_b   1.000
_cell.length_c   1.000
_cell.angle_alpha   90.00
_cell.angle_beta   90.00
_cell.angle_gamma   90.00
#
_symmetry.space_group_name_H-M   'P 1'
#
loop_
_entity.id
_entity.type
_entity.pdbx_description
1 polymer ?
#
loop_
_entity_poly.entity_id
_entity_poly.type
_entity_poly.pdbx_seq_one_letter_code
_entity_poly.pdbx_strand_id
1 'polypeptide(L)'
;MGLNEKILGPKSKYDKSLPYTYEARVRIFEGSEEYNSYLSDTICGLVEYLHENGIKPDEVQILEIYQEQELPIDAKRFTASDQQWLFKPDICRAFEDYYEGHIQADTCSFSDRNGKGSGP
;
A
#
# COMPACT_ATOMS: atom_id res chain seq x y z
N MET A 1 30.91 -12.62 4.00
CA MET A 1 29.60 -12.94 3.40
C MET A 1 29.35 -11.92 2.29
N GLY A 2 28.95 -12.39 1.12
CA GLY A 2 29.32 -11.81 -0.18
C GLY A 2 28.58 -10.55 -0.61
N LEU A 3 29.33 -9.64 -1.24
CA LEU A 3 28.82 -8.64 -2.19
C LEU A 3 28.12 -9.38 -3.34
N ASN A 4 26.79 -9.50 -3.37
CA ASN A 4 26.02 -9.84 -4.59
C ASN A 4 24.50 -9.60 -4.50
N GLU A 5 23.98 -8.79 -3.57
CA GLU A 5 22.53 -8.56 -3.44
C GLU A 5 21.99 -7.37 -4.27
N LYS A 6 22.83 -6.70 -5.08
CA LYS A 6 22.44 -5.44 -5.76
C LYS A 6 21.85 -5.57 -7.18
N ILE A 7 21.45 -6.78 -7.63
CA ILE A 7 21.01 -6.99 -9.04
C ILE A 7 19.61 -7.65 -9.19
N LEU A 8 18.89 -8.04 -8.13
CA LEU A 8 17.71 -8.93 -8.28
C LEU A 8 16.32 -8.35 -7.94
N GLY A 9 16.17 -7.06 -7.59
CA GLY A 9 14.84 -6.50 -7.29
C GLY A 9 14.79 -4.97 -7.18
N PRO A 10 13.58 -4.39 -6.98
CA PRO A 10 13.40 -2.95 -6.76
C PRO A 10 14.29 -2.45 -5.62
N LYS A 11 15.09 -1.41 -5.87
CA LYS A 11 16.04 -0.85 -4.89
C LYS A 11 15.32 -0.32 -3.66
N SER A 12 14.17 0.31 -3.87
CA SER A 12 13.34 0.86 -2.80
C SER A 12 12.83 -0.20 -1.82
N LYS A 13 12.81 -1.50 -2.17
CA LYS A 13 12.45 -2.59 -1.22
C LYS A 13 13.54 -2.90 -0.19
N TYR A 14 14.77 -2.48 -0.47
CA TYR A 14 15.90 -2.62 0.46
C TYR A 14 16.13 -1.35 1.28
N ASP A 15 15.41 -0.27 0.97
CA ASP A 15 15.40 0.92 1.81
C ASP A 15 14.59 0.62 3.07
N LYS A 16 15.30 0.57 4.20
CA LYS A 16 14.71 0.26 5.49
C LYS A 16 13.77 1.33 5.98
N SER A 17 13.76 2.54 5.42
CA SER A 17 12.84 3.62 5.79
C SER A 17 11.49 3.55 5.07
N LEU A 18 11.36 2.66 4.08
CA LEU A 18 10.16 2.45 3.30
C LEU A 18 9.52 1.10 3.62
N PRO A 19 8.18 0.99 3.53
CA PRO A 19 7.51 -0.29 3.67
C PRO A 19 7.88 -1.19 2.48
N TYR A 20 7.91 -2.49 2.68
CA TYR A 20 8.23 -3.47 1.64
C TYR A 20 7.05 -3.69 0.68
N THR A 21 5.84 -3.81 1.24
CA THR A 21 4.57 -3.99 0.52
C THR A 21 3.42 -3.44 1.36
N TYR A 22 2.24 -3.37 0.77
CA TYR A 22 0.99 -3.02 1.44
C TYR A 22 0.02 -4.18 1.36
N GLU A 23 -0.72 -4.40 2.45
CA GLU A 23 -1.77 -5.40 2.54
C GLU A 23 -3.11 -4.74 2.88
N ALA A 24 -4.18 -5.14 2.20
CA ALA A 24 -5.54 -4.87 2.64
C ALA A 24 -6.21 -6.17 3.08
N ARG A 25 -6.79 -6.16 4.28
CA ARG A 25 -7.54 -7.28 4.85
C ARG A 25 -9.02 -6.96 4.84
N VAL A 26 -9.81 -7.82 4.21
CA VAL A 26 -11.28 -7.73 4.15
C VAL A 26 -11.84 -8.91 4.92
N ARG A 27 -12.59 -8.65 5.99
CA ARG A 27 -13.18 -9.74 6.79
C ARG A 27 -14.20 -10.50 5.97
N ILE A 28 -14.17 -11.83 6.05
CA ILE A 28 -15.12 -12.68 5.32
C ILE A 28 -16.50 -12.63 5.99
N PHE A 29 -16.53 -12.63 7.33
CA PHE A 29 -17.76 -12.53 8.12
C PHE A 29 -17.62 -11.52 9.25
N GLU A 30 -18.74 -10.93 9.66
CA GLU A 30 -18.77 -10.05 10.84
C GLU A 30 -18.43 -10.86 12.10
N GLY A 31 -17.39 -10.42 12.82
CA GLY A 31 -16.92 -11.10 14.04
C GLY A 31 -15.95 -12.26 13.81
N SER A 32 -15.60 -12.62 12.56
CA SER A 32 -14.55 -13.60 12.29
C SER A 32 -13.15 -12.98 12.30
N GLU A 33 -12.15 -13.77 12.68
CA GLU A 33 -10.74 -13.45 12.45
C GLU A 33 -10.29 -13.80 11.03
N GLU A 34 -11.11 -14.50 10.25
CA GLU A 34 -10.82 -14.84 8.85
C GLU A 34 -11.00 -13.62 7.94
N TYR A 35 -10.04 -13.43 7.03
CA TYR A 35 -10.01 -12.34 6.07
C TYR A 35 -9.44 -12.78 4.72
N ASN A 36 -9.89 -12.11 3.66
CA ASN A 36 -9.23 -12.09 2.37
C ASN A 36 -8.10 -11.06 2.40
N SER A 37 -6.93 -11.44 1.87
CA SER A 37 -5.74 -10.60 1.84
C SER A 37 -5.44 -10.15 0.41
N TYR A 38 -5.27 -8.84 0.24
CA TYR A 38 -4.93 -8.20 -1.04
C TYR A 38 -3.61 -7.47 -0.88
N LEU A 39 -2.71 -7.58 -1.87
CA LEU A 39 -1.34 -7.09 -1.77
C LEU A 39 -0.97 -6.21 -2.98
N SER A 40 -0.17 -5.17 -2.74
CA SER A 40 0.57 -4.46 -3.79
C SER A 40 1.82 -3.81 -3.22
N ASP A 41 2.89 -3.70 -4.01
CA ASP A 41 4.13 -3.06 -3.55
C ASP A 41 3.97 -1.54 -3.34
N THR A 42 2.85 -0.97 -3.80
CA THR A 42 2.53 0.46 -3.70
C THR A 42 1.11 0.65 -3.19
N ILE A 43 0.88 1.65 -2.33
CA ILE A 43 -0.45 1.93 -1.79
C ILE A 43 -1.45 2.32 -2.88
N CYS A 44 -1.02 3.12 -3.87
CA CYS A 44 -1.84 3.46 -5.02
C CYS A 44 -2.24 2.24 -5.86
N GLY A 45 -1.33 1.30 -6.08
CA GLY A 45 -1.63 0.04 -6.76
C GLY A 45 -2.59 -0.85 -5.98
N LEU A 46 -2.47 -0.89 -4.64
CA LEU A 46 -3.40 -1.61 -3.78
C LEU A 46 -4.81 -1.01 -3.88
N VAL A 47 -4.93 0.31 -3.73
CA VAL A 47 -6.22 1.00 -3.78
C VAL A 47 -6.88 0.91 -5.15
N GLU A 48 -6.12 1.04 -6.25
CA GLU A 48 -6.62 0.80 -7.60
C GLU A 48 -7.22 -0.61 -7.73
N TYR A 49 -6.51 -1.64 -7.24
CA TYR A 49 -7.00 -3.02 -7.27
C TYR A 49 -8.26 -3.23 -6.43
N LEU A 50 -8.32 -2.67 -5.21
CA LEU A 50 -9.50 -2.77 -4.35
C LEU A 50 -10.73 -2.14 -5.02
N HIS A 51 -10.55 -0.96 -5.61
CA HIS A 51 -11.62 -0.29 -6.35
C HIS A 51 -12.12 -1.12 -7.54
N GLU A 52 -11.21 -1.66 -8.35
CA GLU A 52 -11.57 -2.52 -9.49
C GLU A 52 -12.35 -3.78 -9.07
N ASN A 53 -12.12 -4.26 -7.84
CA ASN A 53 -12.84 -5.39 -7.26
C ASN A 53 -14.08 -4.99 -6.44
N GLY A 54 -14.45 -3.70 -6.46
CA GLY A 54 -15.66 -3.20 -5.78
C GLY A 54 -15.57 -3.15 -4.26
N ILE A 55 -14.37 -3.24 -3.69
CA ILE A 55 -14.13 -3.21 -2.25
C ILE A 55 -14.05 -1.76 -1.79
N LYS A 56 -14.83 -1.38 -0.77
CA LYS A 56 -14.91 -0.02 -0.26
C LYS A 56 -13.95 0.25 0.91
N PRO A 57 -13.61 1.52 1.18
CA PRO A 57 -12.69 1.86 2.27
C PRO A 57 -13.13 1.43 3.67
N ASP A 58 -14.44 1.40 3.93
CA ASP A 58 -15.01 0.98 5.22
C ASP A 58 -15.02 -0.54 5.43
N GLU A 59 -14.75 -1.31 4.38
CA GLU A 59 -14.72 -2.77 4.40
C GLU A 59 -13.31 -3.33 4.66
N VAL A 60 -12.28 -2.48 4.67
CA VAL A 60 -10.87 -2.92 4.70
C VAL A 60 -10.07 -2.37 5.87
N GLN A 61 -9.11 -3.17 6.32
CA GLN A 61 -7.98 -2.71 7.09
C GLN A 61 -6.74 -2.67 6.20
N ILE A 62 -6.07 -1.52 6.10
CA ILE A 62 -4.82 -1.38 5.36
C ILE A 62 -3.63 -1.50 6.33
N LEU A 63 -2.61 -2.23 5.90
CA LEU A 63 -1.39 -2.50 6.65
C LEU A 63 -0.17 -2.18 5.77
N GLU A 64 0.85 -1.60 6.40
CA GLU A 64 2.20 -1.53 5.86
C GLU A 64 3.01 -2.70 6.39
N ILE A 65 3.72 -3.37 5.50
CA ILE A 65 4.62 -4.44 5.89
C ILE A 65 6.03 -3.87 5.92
N TYR A 66 6.56 -3.66 7.13
CA TYR A 66 7.84 -3.01 7.38
C TYR A 66 8.74 -3.92 8.22
N GLN A 67 9.86 -4.40 7.67
CA GLN A 67 10.83 -5.22 8.42
C GLN A 67 10.18 -6.34 9.26
N GLU A 68 9.27 -7.12 8.65
CA GLU A 68 8.49 -8.19 9.31
C GLU A 68 7.46 -7.72 10.36
N GLN A 69 7.20 -6.42 10.42
CA GLN A 69 6.12 -5.83 11.22
C GLN A 69 4.96 -5.41 10.34
N GLU A 70 3.75 -5.53 10.88
CA GLU A 70 2.52 -5.05 10.27
C GLU A 70 2.07 -3.79 11.00
N LEU A 71 2.05 -2.66 10.30
CA LEU A 71 1.64 -1.38 10.86
C LEU A 71 0.31 -0.95 10.23
N PRO A 72 -0.77 -0.79 11.01
CA PRO A 72 -2.06 -0.38 10.46
C PRO A 72 -2.04 1.08 10.02
N ILE A 73 -2.62 1.34 8.84
CA ILE A 73 -2.90 2.69 8.34
C ILE A 73 -4.41 2.88 8.35
N ASP A 74 -4.85 4.05 8.82
CA ASP A 74 -6.25 4.46 8.69
C ASP A 74 -6.60 4.65 7.21
N ALA A 75 -7.48 3.78 6.69
CA ALA A 75 -7.95 3.81 5.31
C ALA A 75 -8.58 5.17 4.94
N LYS A 76 -9.13 5.91 5.92
CA LYS A 76 -9.71 7.25 5.69
C LYS A 76 -8.72 8.25 5.09
N ARG A 77 -7.42 8.05 5.29
CA ARG A 77 -6.37 8.87 4.65
C ARG A 77 -6.42 8.78 3.13
N PHE A 78 -6.87 7.65 2.60
CA PHE A 78 -6.96 7.37 1.18
C PHE A 78 -8.39 7.54 0.66
N THR A 79 -9.23 8.29 1.36
CA THR A 79 -10.62 8.53 0.98
C THR A 79 -10.93 10.00 0.78
N ALA A 80 -11.77 10.29 -0.21
CA ALA A 80 -12.41 11.57 -0.38
C ALA A 80 -13.55 11.77 0.64
N SER A 81 -14.09 12.99 0.71
CA SER A 81 -15.18 13.34 1.65
C SER A 81 -16.47 12.54 1.44
N ASP A 82 -16.66 11.94 0.27
CA ASP A 82 -17.78 11.07 -0.09
C ASP A 82 -17.52 9.58 0.21
N GLN A 83 -16.45 9.27 0.94
CA GLN A 83 -16.01 7.90 1.29
C GLN A 83 -15.59 7.05 0.07
N GLN A 84 -15.28 7.68 -1.06
CA GLN A 84 -14.66 6.99 -2.20
C GLN A 84 -13.14 6.97 -2.07
N TRP A 85 -12.48 5.99 -2.70
CA TRP A 85 -11.02 5.95 -2.81
C TRP A 85 -10.46 7.19 -3.50
N LEU A 86 -9.32 7.68 -3.02
CA LEU A 86 -8.48 8.61 -3.75
C LEU A 86 -7.67 7.86 -4.80
N PHE A 87 -7.43 8.50 -5.94
CA PHE A 87 -6.56 7.99 -7.01
C PHE A 87 -5.41 8.94 -7.26
N LYS A 88 -4.45 8.55 -8.11
CA LYS A 88 -3.38 9.46 -8.50
C LYS A 88 -3.94 10.71 -9.20
N PRO A 89 -3.40 11.91 -8.90
CA PRO A 89 -2.26 12.16 -8.00
C PRO A 89 -2.63 12.29 -6.51
N ASP A 90 -3.91 12.42 -6.17
CA ASP A 90 -4.37 12.83 -4.83
C ASP A 90 -4.07 11.80 -3.74
N ILE A 91 -4.12 10.50 -4.04
CA ILE A 91 -3.71 9.47 -3.08
C ILE A 91 -2.23 9.58 -2.71
N CYS A 92 -1.37 9.91 -3.68
CA CYS A 92 0.06 10.07 -3.42
C CYS A 92 0.31 11.32 -2.57
N ARG A 93 -0.41 12.42 -2.84
CA ARG A 93 -0.35 13.65 -2.03
C ARG A 93 -0.83 13.42 -0.60
N ALA A 94 -1.94 12.70 -0.42
CA ALA A 94 -2.44 12.34 0.91
C ALA A 94 -1.43 11.48 1.70
N PHE A 95 -0.49 10.85 1.01
CA PHE A 95 0.56 10.03 1.59
C PHE A 95 1.90 10.78 1.78
N GLU A 96 2.08 11.96 1.18
CA GLU A 96 3.26 12.81 1.36
C GLU A 96 3.46 13.20 2.83
N ASP A 97 2.36 13.52 3.54
CA ASP A 97 2.37 13.85 4.97
C ASP A 97 2.76 12.65 5.86
N TYR A 98 2.67 11.43 5.34
CA TYR A 98 2.94 10.20 6.10
C TYR A 98 4.40 9.73 5.95
N TYR A 99 5.03 9.98 4.80
CA TYR A 99 6.47 9.78 4.58
C TYR A 99 7.14 11.06 4.09
N GLU A 100 7.39 11.99 5.02
CA GLU A 100 8.07 13.24 4.72
C GLU A 100 9.39 12.98 3.96
N GLY A 101 9.56 13.68 2.83
CA GLY A 101 10.76 13.61 1.99
C GLY A 101 10.85 12.42 1.04
N HIS A 102 9.96 11.43 1.12
CA HIS A 102 10.01 10.24 0.26
C HIS A 102 9.01 10.32 -0.90
N ILE A 103 8.00 11.17 -0.82
CA ILE A 103 7.04 11.36 -1.90
C ILE A 103 7.12 12.83 -2.29
N GLN A 104 7.45 13.09 -3.56
CA GLN A 104 7.53 14.43 -4.10
C GLN A 104 6.56 14.53 -5.29
N ALA A 105 6.03 15.73 -5.53
CA ALA A 105 4.97 15.96 -6.51
C ALA A 105 5.29 15.48 -7.94
N ASP A 106 6.58 15.34 -8.29
CA ASP A 106 7.09 14.94 -9.60
C ASP A 106 7.88 13.61 -9.58
N THR A 107 8.18 13.03 -8.41
CA THR A 107 8.96 11.79 -8.30
C THR A 107 8.36 10.81 -7.28
N CYS A 108 8.21 9.56 -7.73
CA CYS A 108 7.71 8.48 -6.90
C CYS A 108 8.87 7.59 -6.41
N SER A 109 9.11 7.55 -5.09
CA SER A 109 10.11 6.65 -4.49
C SER A 109 9.80 5.16 -4.63
N PHE A 110 8.59 4.84 -5.10
CA PHE A 110 8.13 3.49 -5.38
C PHE A 110 8.07 3.18 -6.89
N SER A 111 8.59 4.08 -7.75
CA SER A 111 8.50 3.96 -9.22
C SER A 111 9.23 2.73 -9.79
N ASP A 112 10.17 2.17 -9.06
CA ASP A 112 10.88 0.94 -9.41
C ASP A 112 10.16 -0.34 -8.95
N ARG A 113 9.01 -0.22 -8.28
CA ARG A 113 8.21 -1.35 -7.75
C ARG A 113 7.05 -1.72 -8.65
N ASN A 114 6.51 -2.93 -8.44
CA ASN A 114 5.35 -3.39 -9.19
C ASN A 114 4.06 -2.78 -8.61
N GLY A 115 3.41 -1.91 -9.37
CA GLY A 115 2.13 -1.29 -8.96
C GLY A 115 0.90 -2.18 -9.10
N LYS A 116 1.02 -3.43 -9.58
CA LYS A 116 -0.15 -4.31 -9.71
C LYS A 116 -0.59 -4.83 -8.35
N GLY A 117 -1.90 -4.87 -8.12
CA GLY A 117 -2.48 -5.58 -7.00
C GLY A 117 -2.64 -7.07 -7.27
N SER A 118 -2.81 -7.85 -6.21
CA SER A 118 -3.16 -9.27 -6.24
C SER A 118 -4.04 -9.63 -5.05
N GLY A 119 -4.96 -10.58 -5.21
CA GLY A 119 -5.85 -11.09 -4.15
C GLY A 119 -6.10 -12.60 -4.28
N PRO A 120 -6.92 -13.18 -3.39
CA PRO A 120 -7.27 -14.61 -3.38
C PRO A 120 -8.03 -15.07 -4.63
#